data_AF-A0A7R9BAR8-F1
#
_entry.id   AF-A0A7R9BAR8-F1
#
_cell.length_a   1.000
_cell.length_b   1.000
_cell.length_c   1.000
_cell.angle_alpha   90.00
_cell.angle_beta   90.00
_cell.angle_gamma   90.00
#
_symmetry.space_group_name_H-M   'P 1'
#
loop_
_entity.id
_entity.type
_entity.pdbx_description
1 polymer ?
#
loop_
_entity_poly.entity_id
_entity_poly.type
_entity_poly.pdbx_seq_one_letter_code
_entity_poly.pdbx_strand_id
1 'polypeptide(L)'
;MPKKIPYPSSKVKEWERDRRERLNISFRELGSLLPSYNPASTLSKIEILQGAVKYIKDLHNENKTLLEKGLNKSTAKQLNQLRKRVDELSRRAQQLANLLREAGITIPNVLPDTDEPIKWDSKTQNASVLHEKAKKKTSEAGTLCSEQKIKSLGAGKVIDNKVVDTS
;
A
#
# COMPACT_ATOMS: atom_id res chain seq x y z
N MET A 1 4.19 -82.15 -9.61
CA MET A 1 5.32 -81.43 -10.23
C MET A 1 5.15 -79.93 -10.00
N PRO A 2 6.02 -79.24 -9.25
CA PRO A 2 5.92 -77.79 -9.10
C PRO A 2 6.26 -77.12 -10.45
N LYS A 3 5.36 -76.26 -10.94
CA LYS A 3 5.54 -75.51 -12.20
C LYS A 3 6.71 -74.52 -12.01
N LYS A 4 7.77 -74.65 -12.81
CA LYS A 4 8.87 -73.66 -12.83
C LYS A 4 8.32 -72.32 -13.35
N ILE A 5 8.46 -71.28 -12.54
CA ILE A 5 8.11 -69.90 -12.92
C ILE A 5 9.07 -69.48 -14.04
N PRO A 6 8.59 -68.99 -15.20
CA PRO A 6 9.45 -68.53 -16.29
C PRO A 6 10.34 -67.39 -15.82
N TYR A 7 11.65 -67.49 -16.07
CA TYR A 7 12.61 -66.44 -15.72
C TYR A 7 12.28 -65.15 -16.49
N PRO A 8 12.26 -63.97 -15.86
CA PRO A 8 11.90 -62.73 -16.55
C PRO A 8 12.90 -62.40 -17.67
N SER A 9 12.36 -61.97 -18.82
CA SER A 9 13.12 -61.52 -20.00
C SER A 9 14.09 -60.37 -19.67
N SER A 10 15.23 -60.29 -20.36
CA SER A 10 16.28 -59.26 -20.13
C SER A 10 15.72 -57.83 -20.14
N LYS A 11 14.81 -57.53 -21.08
CA LYS A 11 14.16 -56.23 -21.21
C LYS A 11 13.35 -55.85 -19.96
N VAL A 12 12.69 -56.83 -19.34
CA VAL A 12 11.90 -56.61 -18.11
C VAL A 12 12.83 -56.30 -16.92
N LYS A 13 14.00 -56.95 -16.86
CA LYS A 13 15.00 -56.67 -15.83
C LYS A 13 15.62 -55.29 -15.99
N GLU A 14 15.93 -54.89 -17.22
CA GLU A 14 16.49 -53.57 -17.53
C GLU A 14 15.52 -52.45 -17.16
N TRP A 15 14.24 -52.61 -17.52
CA TRP A 15 13.18 -51.67 -17.15
C TRP A 15 13.03 -51.54 -15.63
N GLU A 16 13.01 -52.65 -14.90
CA GLU A 16 12.86 -52.62 -13.44
C GLU A 16 14.09 -52.03 -12.75
N ARG A 17 15.30 -52.28 -13.28
CA ARG A 17 16.53 -51.64 -12.81
C ARG A 17 16.46 -50.12 -12.99
N ASP A 18 16.13 -49.68 -14.20
CA ASP A 18 16.03 -48.26 -14.56
C ASP A 18 14.94 -47.54 -13.74
N ARG A 19 13.79 -48.20 -13.53
CA ARG A 19 12.74 -47.73 -12.60
C ARG A 19 13.27 -47.54 -11.18
N ARG A 20 14.00 -48.52 -10.64
CA ARG A 20 14.57 -48.45 -9.29
C ARG A 20 15.61 -47.35 -9.18
N GLU A 21 16.42 -47.15 -10.21
CA GLU A 21 17.42 -46.08 -10.23
C GLU A 21 16.76 -44.71 -10.20
N ARG A 22 15.75 -44.46 -11.05
CA ARG A 22 14.96 -43.21 -10.99
C ARG A 22 14.38 -42.96 -9.60
N LEU A 23 13.80 -43.98 -8.98
CA LEU A 23 13.23 -43.86 -7.64
C LEU A 23 14.32 -43.50 -6.61
N ASN A 24 15.48 -44.14 -6.67
CA ASN A 24 16.59 -43.86 -5.76
C ASN A 24 17.19 -42.46 -5.98
N ILE A 25 17.23 -41.96 -7.22
CA ILE A 25 17.60 -40.57 -7.53
C ILE A 25 16.64 -39.60 -6.83
N SER A 26 15.33 -39.78 -6.98
CA SER A 26 14.35 -38.92 -6.32
C SER A 26 14.45 -38.95 -4.79
N PHE A 27 14.78 -40.10 -4.19
CA PHE A 27 15.04 -40.17 -2.75
C PHE A 27 16.29 -39.38 -2.34
N ARG A 28 17.37 -39.44 -3.13
CA ARG A 28 18.59 -38.65 -2.88
C ARG A 28 18.32 -37.16 -2.98
N GLU A 29 17.62 -36.72 -4.02
CA GLU A 29 17.20 -35.33 -4.20
C GLU A 29 16.34 -34.86 -3.02
N LEU A 30 15.31 -35.63 -2.66
CA LEU A 30 14.44 -35.29 -1.54
C LEU A 30 15.21 -35.22 -0.22
N GLY A 31 16.13 -36.16 0.01
CA GLY A 31 16.98 -36.17 1.20
C GLY A 31 17.91 -34.95 1.28
N SER A 32 18.41 -34.46 0.14
CA SER A 32 19.28 -33.28 0.08
C SER A 32 18.59 -31.97 0.44
N LEU A 33 17.26 -31.93 0.36
CA LEU A 33 16.44 -30.77 0.72
C LEU A 33 16.10 -30.73 2.22
N LEU A 34 16.42 -31.79 2.98
CA LEU A 34 16.07 -31.85 4.40
C LEU A 34 17.06 -31.05 5.25
N PRO A 35 16.61 -30.40 6.34
CA PRO A 35 17.50 -29.69 7.26
C PRO A 35 18.56 -30.57 7.90
N SER A 36 18.28 -31.87 8.05
CA SER A 36 19.19 -32.87 8.59
C SER A 36 20.12 -33.49 7.55
N TYR A 37 20.15 -32.96 6.33
CA TYR A 37 21.03 -33.47 5.27
C TYR A 37 22.49 -33.34 5.68
N ASN A 38 23.21 -34.45 5.64
CA ASN A 38 24.63 -34.50 5.81
C ASN A 38 25.23 -35.35 4.68
N PRO A 39 26.11 -34.80 3.82
CA PRO A 39 26.68 -35.56 2.70
C PRO A 39 27.53 -36.77 3.15
N ALA A 40 27.97 -36.80 4.40
CA ALA A 40 28.72 -37.92 4.98
C ALA A 40 27.81 -39.01 5.59
N SER A 41 26.50 -38.76 5.73
CA SER A 41 25.55 -39.71 6.33
C SER A 41 24.44 -40.06 5.36
N THR A 42 24.23 -41.36 5.16
CA THR A 42 23.13 -41.84 4.32
C THR A 42 21.85 -41.95 5.14
N LEU A 43 20.87 -41.11 4.84
CA LEU A 43 19.53 -41.23 5.41
C LEU A 43 18.78 -42.42 4.78
N SER A 44 18.06 -43.19 5.60
CA SER A 44 17.18 -44.23 5.12
C SER A 44 15.97 -43.65 4.39
N LYS A 45 15.34 -44.45 3.51
CA LYS A 45 14.12 -44.02 2.79
C LYS A 45 13.00 -43.59 3.74
N ILE A 46 12.88 -44.25 4.89
CA ILE A 46 11.84 -43.93 5.89
C ILE A 46 12.15 -42.59 6.55
N GLU A 47 13.40 -42.35 6.95
CA GLU A 47 13.82 -41.07 7.53
C GLU A 47 13.65 -39.91 6.55
N ILE A 48 13.95 -40.13 5.26
CA ILE A 48 13.73 -39.13 4.21
C ILE A 48 12.24 -38.78 4.11
N LEU A 49 11.35 -39.78 4.10
CA LEU A 49 9.91 -39.54 4.02
C LEU A 49 9.36 -38.84 5.26
N GLN A 50 9.73 -39.29 6.46
CA GLN A 50 9.29 -38.68 7.71
C GLN A 50 9.82 -37.25 7.86
N GLY A 51 11.09 -37.04 7.53
CA GLY A 51 11.73 -35.73 7.51
C GLY A 51 11.06 -34.78 6.52
N ALA A 52 10.74 -35.25 5.32
CA ALA A 52 10.04 -34.44 4.31
C ALA A 52 8.65 -34.02 4.76
N VAL A 53 7.85 -34.96 5.29
CA VAL A 53 6.51 -34.64 5.80
C VAL A 53 6.58 -33.62 6.93
N LYS A 54 7.52 -33.78 7.86
CA LYS A 54 7.73 -32.83 8.95
C LYS A 54 8.14 -31.46 8.41
N TYR A 55 9.14 -31.42 7.53
CA TYR A 55 9.67 -30.17 7.01
C TYR A 55 8.64 -29.38 6.18
N ILE A 56 7.82 -30.06 5.38
CA ILE A 56 6.71 -29.43 4.64
C ILE A 56 5.71 -28.79 5.62
N LYS A 57 5.37 -29.46 6.73
CA LYS A 57 4.47 -28.90 7.75
C LYS A 57 5.09 -27.68 8.43
N ASP A 58 6.38 -27.75 8.76
CA ASP A 58 7.12 -26.66 9.40
C ASP A 58 7.17 -25.44 8.47
N LEU A 59 7.52 -25.61 7.19
CA LEU A 59 7.51 -24.55 6.18
C LEU A 59 6.11 -23.94 5.97
N HIS A 60 5.06 -24.76 5.94
CA HIS A 60 3.69 -24.26 5.81
C HIS A 60 3.30 -23.40 7.02
N ASN A 61 3.66 -23.83 8.23
CA ASN A 61 3.41 -23.06 9.44
C ASN A 61 4.21 -21.75 9.45
N GLU A 62 5.50 -21.80 9.10
CA GLU A 62 6.36 -20.62 9.00
C GLU A 62 5.78 -19.59 8.01
N ASN A 63 5.41 -20.02 6.81
CA ASN A 63 4.76 -19.17 5.81
C ASN A 63 3.48 -18.53 6.34
N LYS A 64 2.62 -19.31 7.02
CA LYS A 64 1.41 -18.77 7.65
C LYS A 64 1.75 -17.68 8.66
N THR A 65 2.73 -17.92 9.54
CA THR A 65 3.13 -16.90 10.53
C THR A 65 3.75 -15.66 9.89
N LEU A 66 4.54 -15.81 8.82
CA LEU A 66 5.16 -14.69 8.10
C LEU A 66 4.11 -13.86 7.38
N LEU A 67 3.13 -14.50 6.74
CA LEU A 67 1.99 -13.82 6.13
C LEU A 67 1.17 -13.08 7.17
N GLU A 68 0.80 -13.71 8.29
CA GLU A 68 0.05 -13.06 9.36
C GLU A 68 0.82 -11.87 9.96
N LYS A 69 2.11 -12.04 10.30
CA LYS A 69 2.95 -10.96 10.84
C LYS A 69 3.19 -9.84 9.82
N GLY A 70 3.40 -10.21 8.54
CA GLY A 70 3.63 -9.28 7.44
C GLY A 70 2.40 -8.45 7.11
N LEU A 71 1.23 -9.10 6.99
CA LEU A 71 -0.06 -8.42 6.85
C LEU A 71 -0.31 -7.50 8.05
N ASN A 72 -0.18 -7.99 9.27
CA ASN A 72 -0.48 -7.20 10.47
C ASN A 72 0.39 -5.93 10.55
N LYS A 73 1.69 -6.01 10.26
CA LYS A 73 2.59 -4.83 10.30
C LYS A 73 2.29 -3.84 9.18
N SER A 74 2.08 -4.31 7.96
CA SER A 74 1.78 -3.45 6.80
C SER A 74 0.42 -2.76 6.96
N THR A 75 -0.61 -3.53 7.29
CA THR A 75 -1.97 -3.04 7.51
C THR A 75 -2.03 -2.06 8.68
N ALA A 76 -1.35 -2.35 9.80
CA ALA A 76 -1.27 -1.42 10.93
C ALA A 76 -0.58 -0.10 10.55
N LYS A 77 0.49 -0.13 9.73
CA LYS A 77 1.16 1.07 9.23
C LYS A 77 0.23 1.90 8.34
N GLN A 78 -0.50 1.26 7.43
CA GLN A 78 -1.47 1.94 6.56
C GLN A 78 -2.62 2.55 7.37
N LEU A 79 -3.16 1.83 8.35
CA LEU A 79 -4.21 2.33 9.24
C LEU A 79 -3.75 3.56 10.01
N ASN A 80 -2.53 3.53 10.56
CA ASN A 80 -1.94 4.69 11.24
C ASN A 80 -1.73 5.89 10.32
N GLN A 81 -1.30 5.67 9.06
CA GLN A 81 -1.18 6.76 8.09
C GLN A 81 -2.55 7.36 7.72
N LEU A 82 -3.57 6.52 7.56
CA LEU A 82 -4.93 6.96 7.28
C LEU A 82 -5.49 7.78 8.44
N ARG A 83 -5.32 7.30 9.68
CA ARG A 83 -5.74 8.02 10.89
C ARG A 83 -5.11 9.41 10.97
N LYS A 84 -3.78 9.51 10.77
CA LYS A 84 -3.08 10.81 10.72
C LYS A 84 -3.64 11.75 9.65
N ARG A 85 -4.02 11.24 8.48
CA ARG A 85 -4.64 12.05 7.42
C ARG A 85 -6.03 12.54 7.82
N VAL A 86 -6.84 11.67 8.43
CA VAL A 86 -8.17 12.04 8.92
C VAL A 86 -8.06 13.12 9.99
N ASP A 87 -7.13 12.98 10.95
CA ASP A 87 -6.89 13.96 12.00
C ASP A 87 -6.48 15.33 11.43
N GLU A 88 -5.56 15.34 10.46
CA GLU A 88 -5.13 16.58 9.81
C GLU A 88 -6.25 17.25 9.01
N LEU A 89 -7.04 16.48 8.26
CA LEU A 89 -8.18 16.99 7.51
C LEU A 89 -9.26 17.55 8.45
N SER A 90 -9.55 16.84 9.54
CA SER A 90 -10.48 17.28 10.58
C SER A 90 -10.03 18.60 11.21
N ARG A 91 -8.74 18.69 11.60
CA ARG A 91 -8.15 19.92 12.13
C ARG A 91 -8.30 21.10 11.17
N ARG A 92 -7.97 20.90 9.89
CA ARG A 92 -8.12 21.96 8.86
C ARG A 92 -9.58 22.35 8.66
N ALA A 93 -10.49 21.37 8.60
CA ALA A 93 -11.91 21.63 8.46
C ALA A 93 -12.44 22.45 9.63
N GLN A 94 -12.02 22.15 10.87
CA GLN A 94 -12.36 22.94 12.06
C GLN A 94 -11.81 24.36 12.00
N GLN A 95 -10.55 24.53 11.59
CA GLN A 95 -9.94 25.86 11.42
C GLN A 95 -10.71 26.71 10.41
N LEU A 96 -11.04 26.13 9.25
CA LEU A 96 -11.84 26.81 8.23
C LEU A 96 -13.25 27.13 8.72
N ALA A 97 -13.88 26.20 9.44
CA ALA A 97 -15.20 26.40 10.01
C ALA A 97 -15.23 27.55 11.03
N ASN A 98 -14.16 27.68 11.83
CA ASN A 98 -14.02 28.78 12.79
C ASN A 98 -13.86 30.13 12.09
N LEU A 99 -13.01 30.22 11.06
CA LEU A 99 -12.83 31.45 10.28
C LEU A 99 -14.14 31.93 9.61
N LEU A 100 -14.91 31.00 9.04
CA LEU A 100 -16.21 31.33 8.47
C LEU A 100 -17.19 31.83 9.53
N ARG A 101 -17.20 31.21 10.72
CA ARG A 101 -18.03 31.63 11.84
C ARG A 101 -17.64 33.02 12.36
N GLU A 102 -16.34 33.31 12.45
CA GLU A 102 -15.80 34.63 12.81
C GLU A 102 -16.19 35.70 11.79
N ALA A 103 -16.26 35.35 10.50
CA ALA A 103 -16.76 36.23 9.45
C ALA A 103 -18.30 36.40 9.43
N GLY A 104 -19.02 35.80 10.39
CA GLY A 104 -20.49 35.85 10.47
C GLY A 104 -21.21 34.96 9.47
N ILE A 105 -20.51 34.03 8.81
CA ILE A 105 -21.07 33.11 7.83
C ILE A 105 -21.56 31.85 8.56
N THR A 106 -22.87 31.62 8.56
CA THR A 106 -23.46 30.41 9.15
C THR A 106 -23.18 29.18 8.29
N ILE A 107 -22.56 28.17 8.89
CA ILE A 107 -22.32 26.87 8.24
C ILE A 107 -23.48 25.94 8.62
N PRO A 108 -24.25 25.41 7.65
CA PRO A 108 -25.26 24.40 7.92
C PRO A 108 -24.58 23.14 8.51
N ASN A 109 -25.14 22.57 9.58
CA ASN A 109 -24.68 21.28 10.09
C ASN A 109 -25.07 20.18 9.09
N VAL A 110 -24.19 19.88 8.13
CA VAL A 110 -24.37 18.77 7.17
C VAL A 110 -23.63 17.51 7.65
N LEU A 111 -23.03 17.54 8.84
CA LEU A 111 -22.51 16.32 9.45
C LEU A 111 -23.70 15.58 10.10
N PRO A 112 -23.94 14.31 9.76
CA PRO A 112 -24.85 13.50 10.56
C PRO A 112 -24.25 13.41 11.96
N ASP A 113 -25.00 13.87 12.97
CA ASP A 113 -24.66 13.67 14.39
C ASP A 113 -24.81 12.19 14.83
N THR A 114 -24.89 11.27 13.86
CA THR A 114 -25.14 9.85 14.07
C THR A 114 -23.90 9.04 13.68
N ASP A 115 -23.62 7.98 14.44
CA ASP A 115 -22.58 6.97 14.16
C ASP A 115 -22.82 6.19 12.84
N GLU A 116 -23.65 6.71 11.94
CA GLU A 116 -23.91 6.08 10.65
C GLU A 116 -22.72 6.26 9.70
N PRO A 117 -22.26 5.18 9.05
CA PRO A 117 -21.20 5.27 8.05
C PRO A 117 -21.58 6.26 6.95
N ILE A 118 -20.77 7.30 6.79
CA ILE A 118 -20.88 8.27 5.69
C ILE A 118 -20.96 7.48 4.37
N LYS A 119 -22.10 7.58 3.69
CA LYS A 119 -22.29 7.02 2.34
C LYS A 119 -21.57 7.93 1.37
N TRP A 120 -20.38 7.52 0.94
CA TRP A 120 -19.61 8.23 -0.08
C TRP A 120 -20.30 8.06 -1.44
N ASP A 121 -21.30 8.90 -1.72
CA ASP A 121 -21.90 8.96 -3.06
C ASP A 121 -20.86 9.48 -4.05
N SER A 122 -20.65 8.74 -5.13
CA SER A 122 -19.61 8.90 -6.15
C SER A 122 -19.76 10.15 -7.05
N LYS A 123 -20.53 11.16 -6.64
CA LYS A 123 -20.92 12.31 -7.47
C LYS A 123 -19.96 13.50 -7.41
N THR A 124 -18.68 13.30 -7.08
CA THR A 124 -17.66 14.38 -7.07
C THR A 124 -16.83 14.49 -8.35
N GLN A 125 -17.08 13.67 -9.39
CA GLN A 125 -16.34 13.74 -10.66
C GLN A 125 -16.49 15.06 -11.44
N ASN A 126 -17.40 15.96 -11.06
CA ASN A 126 -17.69 17.19 -11.81
C ASN A 126 -17.08 18.48 -11.19
N ALA A 127 -16.29 18.38 -10.12
CA ALA A 127 -15.68 19.54 -9.48
C ALA A 127 -14.62 20.23 -10.38
N SER A 128 -13.92 19.47 -11.23
CA SER A 128 -12.98 20.01 -12.21
C SER A 128 -13.66 20.86 -13.29
N VAL A 129 -14.90 20.52 -13.66
CA VAL A 129 -15.68 21.21 -14.72
C VAL A 129 -16.16 22.59 -14.27
N LEU A 130 -16.42 22.79 -12.97
CA LEU A 130 -16.82 24.08 -12.42
C LEU A 130 -15.65 25.08 -12.35
N HIS A 131 -14.43 24.58 -12.10
CA HIS A 131 -13.25 25.43 -11.97
C HIS A 131 -12.75 26.00 -13.31
N GLU A 132 -13.00 25.29 -14.43
CA GLU A 132 -12.71 25.76 -15.79
C GLU A 132 -13.75 26.79 -16.29
N LYS A 133 -15.03 26.62 -15.95
CA LYS A 133 -16.09 27.60 -16.30
C LYS A 133 -15.89 28.95 -15.60
N ALA A 134 -15.29 28.98 -14.42
CA ALA A 134 -14.97 30.22 -13.72
C ALA A 134 -13.83 31.02 -14.37
N LYS A 135 -12.87 30.36 -15.03
CA LYS A 135 -11.75 31.02 -15.73
C LYS A 135 -12.13 31.66 -17.06
N LYS A 136 -13.12 31.09 -17.78
CA LYS A 136 -13.61 31.67 -19.05
C LYS A 136 -14.48 32.92 -18.86
N LYS A 137 -15.13 33.09 -17.70
CA LYS A 137 -15.92 34.30 -17.41
C LYS A 137 -15.08 35.54 -17.06
N THR A 138 -13.82 35.36 -16.66
CA THR A 138 -12.91 36.50 -16.33
C THR A 138 -12.14 37.04 -17.53
N SER A 139 -12.17 36.37 -18.70
CA SER A 139 -11.51 36.86 -19.91
C SER A 139 -12.41 37.69 -20.84
N GLU A 140 -13.74 37.66 -20.67
CA GLU A 140 -14.70 38.37 -21.53
C GLU A 140 -15.21 39.70 -20.95
N ALA A 141 -14.89 40.04 -19.70
CA ALA A 141 -15.28 41.31 -19.07
C ALA A 141 -14.17 42.39 -19.08
N GLY A 142 -13.09 42.19 -19.84
CA GLY A 142 -11.90 43.04 -19.86
C GLY A 142 -11.75 43.94 -21.08
N THR A 143 -12.83 44.25 -21.81
CA THR A 143 -12.78 45.18 -22.94
C THR A 143 -13.85 46.25 -22.76
N LEU A 144 -13.49 47.34 -22.06
CA LEU A 144 -13.78 48.75 -22.39
C LEU A 144 -13.60 49.65 -21.14
N CYS A 145 -13.00 50.82 -21.37
CA CYS A 145 -12.88 52.00 -20.49
C CYS A 145 -11.68 52.00 -19.51
N SER A 146 -10.67 52.87 -19.60
CA SER A 146 -10.35 53.99 -20.49
C SER A 146 -8.88 54.37 -20.29
N GLU A 147 -8.17 54.66 -21.38
CA GLU A 147 -6.89 55.38 -21.34
C GLU A 147 -7.07 56.75 -20.67
N GLN A 148 -6.16 57.12 -19.75
CA GLN A 148 -5.66 58.49 -19.62
C GLN A 148 -4.37 58.57 -18.78
N LYS A 149 -3.25 58.55 -19.51
CA LYS A 149 -2.06 59.42 -19.40
C LYS A 149 -1.44 59.70 -18.02
N ILE A 150 -0.36 58.97 -17.75
CA ILE A 150 0.72 59.36 -16.83
C ILE A 150 1.51 60.54 -17.45
N LYS A 151 1.69 61.62 -16.67
CA LYS A 151 2.72 62.70 -16.72
C LYS A 151 2.23 63.76 -15.70
N SER A 152 2.98 64.28 -14.73
CA SER A 152 4.41 64.58 -14.66
C SER A 152 4.69 65.39 -13.37
N LEU A 153 5.94 65.33 -12.84
CA LEU A 153 6.66 66.36 -12.06
C LEU A 153 6.07 66.69 -10.66
N GLY A 154 6.81 66.75 -9.55
CA GLY A 154 8.09 67.40 -9.29
C GLY A 154 7.88 68.54 -8.27
N ALA A 155 8.76 68.65 -7.26
CA ALA A 155 8.76 69.59 -6.10
C ALA A 155 7.70 69.29 -5.01
N GLY A 156 7.95 69.36 -3.70
CA GLY A 156 9.11 69.76 -2.91
C GLY A 156 8.61 70.08 -1.49
N LYS A 157 9.25 69.49 -0.47
CA LYS A 157 9.61 70.02 0.88
C LYS A 157 8.43 70.55 1.77
N VAL A 158 8.32 70.17 3.06
CA VAL A 158 8.94 70.85 4.22
C VAL A 158 8.37 70.26 5.54
N ILE A 159 9.27 69.91 6.50
CA ILE A 159 9.24 69.87 8.01
C ILE A 159 8.11 69.13 8.79
N ASP A 160 8.26 68.63 10.03
CA ASP A 160 9.35 68.49 11.02
C ASP A 160 8.92 67.46 12.12
N ASN A 161 9.91 66.81 12.75
CA ASN A 161 10.03 66.38 14.17
C ASN A 161 8.87 65.69 14.91
N LYS A 162 9.10 64.49 15.47
CA LYS A 162 9.74 64.30 16.81
C LYS A 162 9.92 62.81 17.15
N VAL A 163 11.16 62.50 17.55
CA VAL A 163 11.60 61.30 18.28
C VAL A 163 10.99 61.27 19.68
N VAL A 164 10.51 60.12 20.15
CA VAL A 164 10.74 59.62 21.52
C VAL A 164 10.72 58.08 21.51
N ASP A 165 11.89 57.48 21.61
CA ASP A 165 12.10 56.16 22.22
C ASP A 165 11.97 56.30 23.75
N THR A 166 11.34 55.33 24.40
CA THR A 166 11.69 54.98 25.79
C THR A 166 11.42 53.49 26.00
N SER A 167 12.54 52.78 26.15
CA SER A 167 12.87 51.69 27.09
C SER A 167 11.88 50.55 27.35
#